data_AF-A0A959JJC9-F1
#
_entry.id   AF-A0A959JJC9-F1
#
_cell.length_a   1.000
_cell.length_b   1.000
_cell.length_c   1.000
_cell.angle_alpha   90.00
_cell.angle_beta   90.00
_cell.angle_gamma   90.00
#
_symmetry.space_group_name_H-M   'P 1'
#
loop_
_entity.id
_entity.type
_entity.pdbx_description
1 polymer ?
#
loop_
_entity_poly.entity_id
_entity_poly.type
_entity_poly.pdbx_seq_one_letter_code
_entity_poly.pdbx_strand_id
1 'polypeptide(L)'
;KQENIKGIVFGALDINNTIHLENLKTIIKAASPLPITFHKAIDCTPNIIESVQILSKFPQIKYILSSGGAETADLGSTMLKAMAKVKSNHQNIIAAGRITSENLAYIREKTGLSHFHGRQIV
;
A
#
# COMPACT_ATOMS: atom_id res chain seq x y z
N LYS A 1 19.31 -0.65 7.81
CA LYS A 1 20.09 0.45 7.20
C LYS A 1 21.54 0.07 6.97
N GLN A 2 22.23 -0.49 7.98
CA GLN A 2 23.61 -0.94 7.87
C GLN A 2 23.81 -1.99 6.74
N GLU A 3 22.78 -2.79 6.44
CA GLU A 3 22.79 -3.85 5.42
C GLU A 3 22.46 -3.40 3.96
N ASN A 4 22.66 -2.13 3.59
CA ASN A 4 22.41 -1.62 2.21
C ASN A 4 21.04 -2.02 1.57
N ILE A 5 19.99 -2.00 2.38
CA ILE A 5 18.62 -2.26 1.92
C ILE A 5 18.10 -1.10 1.05
N LYS A 6 17.19 -1.40 0.11
CA LYS A 6 16.62 -0.40 -0.82
C LYS A 6 15.34 0.28 -0.33
N GLY A 7 14.76 -0.20 0.76
CA GLY A 7 13.52 0.31 1.32
C GLY A 7 13.09 -0.52 2.52
N ILE A 8 12.02 -0.09 3.18
CA ILE A 8 11.39 -0.86 4.26
C ILE A 8 9.89 -0.99 4.01
N VAL A 9 9.31 -2.01 4.64
CA VAL A 9 7.87 -2.25 4.66
C VAL A 9 7.41 -2.10 6.10
N PHE A 10 6.39 -1.28 6.34
CA PHE A 10 5.89 -1.00 7.69
C PHE A 10 4.41 -0.66 7.64
N GLY A 11 3.70 -0.81 8.74
CA GLY A 11 2.41 -0.16 8.94
C GLY A 11 1.94 -0.37 10.37
N ALA A 12 1.35 0.66 10.94
CA ALA A 12 0.84 0.62 12.30
C ALA A 12 -0.51 1.31 12.35
N LEU A 13 -1.44 0.69 13.05
CA LEU A 13 -2.74 1.24 13.37
C LEU A 13 -2.84 1.51 14.87
N ASP A 14 -3.69 2.45 15.25
CA ASP A 14 -4.07 2.69 16.63
C ASP A 14 -5.21 1.76 17.08
N ILE A 15 -5.68 1.93 18.31
CA ILE A 15 -6.78 1.13 18.88
C ILE A 15 -8.11 1.28 18.11
N ASN A 16 -8.25 2.36 17.32
CA ASN A 16 -9.42 2.62 16.50
C ASN A 16 -9.24 2.09 15.06
N ASN A 17 -8.19 1.31 14.79
CA ASN A 17 -7.79 0.84 13.47
C ASN A 17 -7.50 1.98 12.47
N THR A 18 -7.16 3.17 12.94
CA THR A 18 -6.71 4.28 12.08
C THR A 18 -5.19 4.35 12.04
N ILE A 19 -4.61 5.06 11.07
CA ILE A 19 -3.15 5.13 10.91
C ILE A 19 -2.51 5.72 12.18
N HIS A 20 -1.61 4.96 12.82
CA HIS A 20 -0.91 5.43 14.02
C HIS A 20 0.18 6.45 13.65
N LEU A 21 -0.17 7.73 13.67
CA LEU A 21 0.68 8.81 13.16
C LEU A 21 2.02 8.96 13.87
N GLU A 22 2.07 8.80 15.19
CA GLU A 22 3.34 8.97 15.95
C GLU A 22 4.37 7.88 15.63
N ASN A 23 3.94 6.62 15.56
CA ASN A 23 4.79 5.51 15.10
C ASN A 23 5.21 5.70 13.65
N LEU A 24 4.30 6.13 12.77
CA LEU A 24 4.62 6.42 11.37
C LEU A 24 5.72 7.48 11.24
N LYS A 25 5.60 8.61 11.95
CA LYS A 25 6.63 9.67 11.97
C LYS A 25 7.97 9.17 12.51
N THR A 26 7.93 8.36 13.57
CA THR A 26 9.13 7.75 14.17
C THR A 26 9.86 6.87 13.15
N ILE A 27 9.13 6.01 12.43
CA ILE A 27 9.68 5.15 11.38
C ILE A 27 10.18 5.97 10.19
N ILE A 28 9.45 7.00 9.76
CA ILE A 28 9.89 7.89 8.69
C ILE A 28 11.26 8.51 9.02
N LYS A 29 11.42 9.04 10.23
CA LYS A 29 12.70 9.62 10.70
C LYS A 29 13.80 8.55 10.73
N ALA A 30 13.51 7.37 11.27
CA ALA A 30 14.47 6.28 11.38
C ALA A 30 14.86 5.67 10.02
N ALA A 31 13.97 5.70 9.02
CA ALA A 31 14.18 5.10 7.70
C ALA A 31 14.79 6.04 6.67
N SER A 32 14.58 7.36 6.80
CA SER A 32 15.07 8.37 5.83
C SER A 32 16.56 8.21 5.51
N PRO A 33 16.98 8.22 4.22
CA PRO A 33 16.20 8.59 3.05
C PRO A 33 15.50 7.41 2.34
N LEU A 34 15.46 6.23 2.95
CA LEU A 34 14.92 5.03 2.30
C LEU A 34 13.41 5.19 2.03
N PRO A 35 12.92 4.71 0.87
CA PRO A 35 11.49 4.66 0.58
C PRO A 35 10.80 3.65 1.50
N ILE A 36 9.56 3.97 1.86
CA ILE A 36 8.72 3.14 2.73
C ILE A 36 7.51 2.64 1.95
N THR A 37 7.18 1.37 2.14
CA THR A 37 5.91 0.78 1.73
C THR A 37 5.00 0.65 2.95
N PHE A 38 3.83 1.29 2.92
CA PHE A 38 2.79 1.02 3.90
C PHE A 38 2.11 -0.31 3.56
N HIS A 39 2.18 -1.30 4.44
CA HIS A 39 1.69 -2.65 4.11
C HIS A 39 0.16 -2.80 4.24
N LYS A 40 -0.35 -4.04 4.16
CA LYS A 40 -1.78 -4.39 4.16
C LYS A 40 -2.58 -3.97 5.40
N ALA A 41 -1.97 -3.45 6.46
CA ALA A 41 -2.72 -2.82 7.56
C ALA A 41 -3.71 -1.75 7.10
N ILE A 42 -3.48 -1.08 5.96
CA ILE A 42 -4.46 -0.12 5.42
C ILE A 42 -5.82 -0.78 5.12
N ASP A 43 -5.83 -2.07 4.76
CA ASP A 43 -7.04 -2.84 4.46
C ASP A 43 -7.93 -3.03 5.70
N CYS A 44 -7.37 -2.86 6.92
CA CYS A 44 -8.11 -2.94 8.18
C CYS A 44 -8.65 -1.59 8.67
N THR A 45 -8.39 -0.50 7.92
CA THR A 45 -8.85 0.83 8.32
C THR A 45 -10.35 1.01 8.04
N PRO A 46 -11.09 1.74 8.90
CA PRO A 46 -12.52 1.99 8.68
C PRO A 46 -12.80 2.71 7.36
N ASN A 47 -11.88 3.56 6.92
CA ASN A 47 -11.95 4.29 5.66
C ASN A 47 -10.60 4.25 4.95
N ILE A 48 -10.50 3.37 3.94
CA ILE A 48 -9.29 3.17 3.15
C ILE A 48 -8.92 4.42 2.37
N ILE A 49 -9.90 5.14 1.82
CA ILE A 49 -9.66 6.34 1.00
C ILE A 49 -9.08 7.47 1.84
N GLU A 50 -9.65 7.71 3.02
CA GLU A 50 -9.11 8.67 3.98
C GLU A 50 -7.69 8.28 4.43
N SER A 51 -7.45 6.98 4.66
CA SER A 51 -6.13 6.47 5.04
C SER A 51 -5.09 6.70 3.93
N VAL A 52 -5.44 6.53 2.66
CA VAL A 52 -4.55 6.87 1.52
C VAL A 52 -4.25 8.37 1.50
N GLN A 53 -5.25 9.23 1.74
CA GLN A 53 -5.06 10.68 1.79
C GLN A 53 -4.18 11.11 2.98
N ILE A 54 -4.28 10.44 4.12
CA ILE A 54 -3.39 10.65 5.27
C ILE A 54 -1.95 10.27 4.89
N LEU A 55 -1.74 9.07 4.34
CA LEU A 55 -0.41 8.59 3.94
C LEU A 55 0.22 9.45 2.83
N SER A 56 -0.60 10.03 1.96
CA SER A 56 -0.19 10.95 0.90
C SER A 56 0.48 12.23 1.41
N LYS A 57 0.31 12.60 2.68
CA LYS A 57 0.97 13.76 3.31
C LYS A 57 2.46 13.50 3.60
N PHE A 58 2.94 12.27 3.41
CA PHE A 58 4.28 11.85 3.78
C PHE A 58 5.07 11.40 2.54
N PRO A 59 5.93 12.27 1.97
CA PRO A 59 6.68 11.99 0.73
C PRO A 59 7.56 10.74 0.74
N GLN A 60 7.91 10.24 1.93
CA GLN A 60 8.72 9.03 2.14
C GLN A 60 7.90 7.74 1.91
N ILE A 61 6.57 7.80 2.01
CA ILE A 61 5.69 6.66 1.74
C ILE A 61 5.47 6.53 0.24
N LYS A 62 6.38 5.81 -0.42
CA LYS A 62 6.37 5.64 -1.88
C LYS A 62 5.38 4.60 -2.37
N TYR A 63 5.02 3.64 -1.52
CA TYR A 63 4.15 2.55 -1.90
C TYR A 63 3.10 2.27 -0.83
N ILE A 64 1.90 1.87 -1.26
CA ILE A 64 0.85 1.32 -0.39
C ILE A 64 0.49 -0.06 -0.94
N LEU A 65 0.70 -1.10 -0.15
CA LEU A 65 0.33 -2.48 -0.48
C LEU A 65 -1.06 -2.79 0.06
N SER A 66 -1.98 -3.20 -0.81
CA SER A 66 -3.38 -3.38 -0.44
C SER A 66 -4.09 -4.41 -1.34
N SER A 67 -5.11 -5.07 -0.80
CA SER A 67 -6.11 -5.82 -1.58
C SER A 67 -7.40 -5.04 -1.83
N GLY A 68 -7.43 -3.75 -1.50
CA GLY A 68 -8.63 -2.92 -1.52
C GLY A 68 -9.60 -3.24 -0.40
N GLY A 69 -9.13 -3.72 0.75
CA GLY A 69 -9.99 -4.14 1.87
C GLY A 69 -10.69 -5.49 1.69
N ALA A 70 -10.41 -6.22 0.60
CA ALA A 70 -11.05 -7.50 0.30
C ALA A 70 -10.11 -8.70 0.47
N GLU A 71 -10.64 -9.91 0.43
CA GLU A 71 -9.84 -11.15 0.54
C GLU A 71 -8.83 -11.30 -0.61
N THR A 72 -9.19 -10.85 -1.82
CA THR A 72 -8.34 -10.91 -3.02
C THR A 72 -8.31 -9.55 -3.72
N ALA A 73 -7.25 -9.30 -4.50
CA ALA A 73 -7.14 -8.08 -5.30
C ALA A 73 -8.24 -7.96 -6.36
N ASP A 74 -8.76 -9.09 -6.86
CA ASP A 74 -9.88 -9.10 -7.81
C ASP A 74 -11.18 -8.61 -7.15
N LEU A 75 -11.50 -9.13 -5.96
CA LEU A 75 -12.68 -8.71 -5.20
C LEU A 75 -12.59 -7.24 -4.78
N GLY A 76 -11.40 -6.76 -4.40
CA GLY A 76 -11.19 -5.36 -4.00
C GLY A 76 -10.79 -4.43 -5.14
N SER A 77 -10.86 -4.87 -6.40
CA SER A 77 -10.41 -4.12 -7.57
C SER A 77 -11.04 -2.72 -7.70
N THR A 78 -12.32 -2.58 -7.37
CA THR A 78 -13.01 -1.27 -7.35
C THR A 78 -12.38 -0.31 -6.35
N MET A 79 -12.07 -0.79 -5.14
CA MET A 79 -11.41 0.03 -4.12
C MET A 79 -9.98 0.34 -4.51
N LEU A 80 -9.22 -0.63 -5.04
CA LEU A 80 -7.87 -0.40 -5.56
C LEU A 80 -7.82 0.70 -6.64
N LYS A 81 -8.80 0.70 -7.54
CA LYS A 81 -8.96 1.76 -8.55
C LYS A 81 -9.29 3.11 -7.91
N ALA A 82 -10.11 3.14 -6.86
CA ALA A 82 -10.40 4.37 -6.13
C ALA A 82 -9.17 4.91 -5.37
N MET A 83 -8.38 4.04 -4.72
CA MET A 83 -7.11 4.39 -4.09
C MET A 83 -6.14 5.02 -5.09
N ALA A 84 -6.06 4.48 -6.31
CA ALA A 84 -5.21 5.01 -7.38
C ALA A 84 -5.55 6.45 -7.77
N LYS A 85 -6.82 6.87 -7.61
CA LYS A 85 -7.30 8.22 -7.94
C LYS A 85 -6.98 9.25 -6.87
N VAL A 86 -6.91 8.84 -5.60
CA VAL A 86 -6.75 9.77 -4.46
C VAL A 86 -5.31 9.84 -3.93
N LYS A 87 -4.43 8.93 -4.37
CA LYS A 87 -3.02 8.95 -3.98
C LYS A 87 -2.31 10.21 -4.49
N SER A 88 -1.25 10.61 -3.81
CA SER A 88 -0.33 11.61 -4.34
C SER A 88 0.53 11.09 -5.50
N ASN A 89 1.01 12.01 -6.34
CA ASN A 89 1.85 11.68 -7.52
C ASN A 89 3.14 10.93 -7.18
N HIS A 90 3.71 11.17 -6.00
CA HIS A 90 4.94 10.52 -5.53
C HIS A 90 4.72 9.11 -4.94
N GLN A 91 3.47 8.65 -4.87
CA GLN A 91 3.06 7.40 -4.25
C GLN A 91 2.47 6.45 -5.30
N ASN A 92 2.64 5.15 -5.08
CA ASN A 92 2.10 4.09 -5.92
C ASN A 92 1.26 3.12 -5.08
N ILE A 93 0.19 2.59 -5.67
CA ILE A 93 -0.56 1.48 -5.06
C ILE A 93 0.00 0.18 -5.64
N ILE A 94 0.34 -0.76 -4.76
CA ILE A 94 0.73 -2.12 -5.09
C ILE A 94 -0.48 -3.03 -4.81
N ALA A 95 -1.08 -3.57 -5.87
CA ALA A 95 -2.15 -4.55 -5.70
C ALA A 95 -1.57 -5.85 -5.14
N ALA A 96 -2.21 -6.39 -4.10
CA ALA A 96 -1.85 -7.65 -3.46
C ALA A 96 -3.11 -8.44 -3.10
N GLY A 97 -2.99 -9.77 -2.98
CA GLY A 97 -4.09 -10.66 -2.60
C GLY A 97 -4.38 -11.68 -3.68
N ARG A 98 -3.76 -12.86 -3.55
CA ARG A 98 -3.85 -14.01 -4.48
C ARG A 98 -3.59 -13.64 -5.95
N ILE A 99 -2.62 -12.75 -6.19
CA ILE A 99 -2.16 -12.44 -7.55
C ILE A 99 -1.15 -13.50 -7.98
N THR A 100 -1.37 -14.07 -9.15
CA THR A 100 -0.54 -15.11 -9.77
C THR A 100 -0.26 -14.71 -11.22
N SER A 101 0.59 -15.47 -11.91
CA SER A 101 0.90 -15.23 -13.32
C SER A 101 -0.35 -15.28 -14.21
N GLU A 102 -1.32 -16.14 -13.87
CA GLU A 102 -2.53 -16.40 -14.64
C GLU A 102 -3.54 -15.24 -14.56
N ASN A 103 -3.64 -14.56 -13.41
CA ASN A 103 -4.62 -13.50 -13.20
C ASN A 103 -4.04 -12.07 -13.25
N LEU A 104 -2.72 -11.92 -13.36
CA LEU A 104 -2.04 -10.63 -13.35
C LEU A 104 -2.56 -9.67 -14.43
N ALA A 105 -2.69 -10.16 -15.67
CA ALA A 105 -3.12 -9.33 -16.80
C ALA A 105 -4.55 -8.80 -16.58
N TYR A 106 -5.45 -9.68 -16.14
CA TYR A 106 -6.84 -9.32 -15.84
C TYR A 106 -6.95 -8.31 -14.68
N ILE A 107 -6.23 -8.52 -13.58
CA ILE A 107 -6.23 -7.58 -12.45
C ILE A 107 -5.63 -6.23 -12.86
N ARG A 108 -4.59 -6.23 -13.69
CA ARG A 108 -4.00 -5.01 -14.24
C ARG A 108 -5.00 -4.21 -15.05
N GLU A 109 -5.70 -4.84 -15.98
CA GLU A 109 -6.73 -4.19 -16.78
C GLU A 109 -7.86 -3.63 -15.91
N LYS A 110 -8.36 -4.44 -14.97
CA LYS A 110 -9.48 -4.09 -14.11
C LYS A 110 -9.17 -2.90 -13.18
N THR A 111 -7.97 -2.87 -12.60
CA THR A 111 -7.57 -1.84 -11.63
C THR A 111 -6.89 -0.63 -12.26
N GLY A 112 -6.22 -0.79 -13.42
CA GLY A 112 -5.36 0.22 -14.01
C GLY A 112 -4.04 0.45 -13.27
N LEU A 113 -3.67 -0.43 -12.34
CA LEU A 113 -2.44 -0.32 -11.56
C LEU A 113 -1.21 -0.86 -12.31
N SER A 114 -0.02 -0.41 -11.92
CA SER A 114 1.25 -0.83 -12.54
C SER A 114 2.15 -1.66 -11.61
N HIS A 115 1.81 -1.75 -10.31
CA HIS A 115 2.60 -2.46 -9.32
C HIS A 115 1.77 -3.58 -8.69
N PHE A 116 2.37 -4.76 -8.58
CA PHE A 116 1.69 -5.98 -8.13
C PHE A 116 2.59 -6.79 -7.21
N HIS A 117 1.98 -7.47 -6.24
CA HIS A 117 2.67 -8.34 -5.30
C HIS A 117 1.91 -9.65 -5.16
N GLY A 118 2.61 -10.75 -5.36
CA GLY A 118 2.06 -12.09 -5.28
C GLY A 118 3.18 -13.12 -5.34
N ARG A 119 3.03 -14.19 -4.54
CA ARG A 119 4.04 -15.24 -4.39
C ARG A 119 4.27 -16.04 -5.68
N GLN A 120 3.27 -16.10 -6.55
CA GLN A 120 3.26 -16.92 -7.78
C GLN A 120 3.15 -16.05 -9.04
N ILE A 121 3.64 -14.81 -9.00
CA ILE A 121 3.66 -13.91 -10.18
C ILE A 121 4.79 -14.28 -11.15
N VAL A 122 5.94 -14.68 -10.60
CA VAL A 122 7.15 -15.10 -11.32
C VAL A 122 7.59 -16.49 -10.85
#